data_AF-A0A1Y1KN09-F1
#
_entry.id   AF-A0A1Y1KN09-F1
#
_cell.length_a   1.000
_cell.length_b   1.000
_cell.length_c   1.000
_cell.angle_alpha   90.00
_cell.angle_beta   90.00
_cell.angle_gamma   90.00
#
_symmetry.space_group_name_H-M   'P 1'
#
loop_
_entity.id
_entity.type
_entity.pdbx_description
1 polymer ?
#
loop_
_entity_poly.entity_id
_entity_poly.type
_entity_poly.pdbx_seq_one_letter_code
_entity_poly.pdbx_strand_id
1 'polypeptide(L)'
;FKPPGRNAKMPRVTFSQVLKSSVERETTSKGWCSRCQRYQTIATRKTIHNIPAVLMLNTAITSHDHRMLWSTPGWLPEEIGIIVEQGQFFCYEGEDLKLHLQRGIHNITVYSLIGMA
;
A
#
# COMPACT_ATOMS: atom_id res chain seq x y z
N PHE A 1 1.61 34.49 21.58
CA PHE A 1 1.38 33.09 21.19
C PHE A 1 0.20 33.03 20.23
N LYS A 2 0.45 32.80 18.93
CA LYS A 2 -0.59 32.70 17.90
C LYS A 2 -1.07 31.25 17.89
N PRO A 3 -2.37 30.94 18.06
CA PRO A 3 -2.83 29.56 18.09
C PRO A 3 -2.61 28.91 16.72
N PRO A 4 -2.19 27.64 16.66
CA PRO A 4 -2.06 26.94 15.39
C PRO A 4 -3.43 26.84 14.71
N GLY A 5 -3.48 27.22 13.44
CA GLY A 5 -4.70 27.25 12.64
C GLY A 5 -5.35 25.87 12.59
N ARG A 6 -6.63 25.82 12.95
CA ARG A 6 -7.57 24.73 12.64
C ARG A 6 -7.65 24.58 11.12
N ASN A 7 -6.77 23.82 10.48
CA ASN A 7 -6.95 23.20 9.15
C ASN A 7 -5.73 22.37 8.71
N ALA A 8 -5.07 21.64 9.61
CA ALA A 8 -4.29 20.49 9.18
C ALA A 8 -5.29 19.40 8.75
N LYS A 9 -5.70 19.42 7.47
CA LYS A 9 -6.46 18.30 6.89
C LYS A 9 -5.67 17.03 7.19
N MET A 10 -6.25 16.09 7.93
CA MET A 10 -5.65 14.76 8.08
C MET A 10 -5.19 14.28 6.70
N PRO A 11 -3.99 13.71 6.56
CA PRO A 11 -3.57 13.10 5.31
C PRO A 11 -4.67 12.13 4.88
N ARG A 12 -5.28 12.38 3.72
CA ARG A 12 -6.30 11.47 3.20
C ARG A 12 -5.61 10.15 2.88
N VAL A 13 -5.99 9.08 3.56
CA VAL A 13 -5.49 7.74 3.28
C VAL A 13 -5.88 7.38 1.85
N THR A 14 -4.90 7.12 1.00
CA THR A 14 -5.10 6.80 -0.42
C THR A 14 -5.20 5.30 -0.65
N PHE A 15 -5.78 4.90 -1.79
CA PHE A 15 -5.84 3.49 -2.17
C PHE A 15 -4.44 2.88 -2.29
N SER A 16 -3.50 3.59 -2.91
CA SER A 16 -2.10 3.17 -3.07
C SER A 16 -1.40 2.93 -1.72
N GLN A 17 -1.67 3.76 -0.71
CA GLN A 17 -1.13 3.57 0.64
C GLN A 17 -1.69 2.31 1.31
N VAL A 18 -3.00 2.07 1.17
CA VAL A 18 -3.66 0.87 1.70
C VAL A 18 -3.12 -0.38 1.00
N LEU A 19 -2.98 -0.34 -0.34
CA LEU A 19 -2.46 -1.45 -1.12
C LEU A 19 -1.02 -1.78 -0.72
N LYS A 20 -0.14 -0.78 -0.63
CA LYS A 20 1.25 -0.96 -0.17
C LYS A 20 1.30 -1.62 1.21
N SER A 21 0.52 -1.11 2.16
CA SER A 21 0.48 -1.65 3.53
C SER A 21 -0.06 -3.08 3.59
N SER A 22 -0.99 -3.43 2.69
CA SER A 22 -1.52 -4.79 2.58
C SER A 22 -0.50 -5.78 2.02
N VAL A 23 0.34 -5.33 1.07
CA VAL A 23 1.37 -6.13 0.41
C VAL A 23 2.61 -6.30 1.30
N GLU A 24 3.11 -5.21 1.88
CA GLU A 24 4.33 -5.17 2.70
C GLU A 24 4.04 -5.50 4.17
N ARG A 25 3.58 -6.73 4.45
CA ARG A 25 3.36 -7.16 5.82
C ARG A 25 4.68 -7.42 6.54
N GLU A 26 4.86 -6.73 7.65
CA GLU A 26 5.87 -7.00 8.66
C GLU A 26 5.17 -7.44 9.95
N THR A 27 5.61 -8.55 10.53
CA THR A 27 5.04 -9.07 11.77
C THR A 27 6.12 -9.44 12.77
N THR A 28 5.87 -9.12 14.03
CA THR A 28 6.73 -9.50 15.16
C THR A 28 5.94 -10.41 16.08
N SER A 29 6.45 -11.62 16.32
CA SER A 29 5.78 -12.61 17.18
C SER A 29 6.79 -13.42 17.99
N LYS A 30 6.34 -14.05 19.08
CA LYS A 30 7.19 -15.00 19.80
C LYS A 30 7.27 -16.30 19.00
N GLY A 31 8.49 -16.72 18.66
CA GLY A 31 8.74 -17.97 17.96
C GLY A 31 10.00 -18.67 18.47
N TRP A 32 10.11 -19.96 18.22
CA TRP A 32 11.29 -20.74 18.57
C TRP A 32 12.44 -20.42 17.60
N CYS A 33 13.60 -20.04 18.14
CA CYS A 33 14.81 -19.81 17.34
C CYS A 33 15.70 -21.05 17.38
N SER A 34 15.88 -21.72 16.24
CA SER A 34 16.74 -22.91 16.11
C SER A 34 18.22 -22.62 16.41
N ARG A 35 18.69 -21.38 16.22
CA ARG A 35 20.07 -20.99 16.55
C ARG A 35 20.27 -20.75 18.05
N CYS A 36 19.29 -20.14 18.72
CA CYS A 36 19.38 -19.84 20.15
C CYS A 36 18.84 -20.96 21.04
N GLN A 37 18.13 -21.94 20.47
CA GLN A 37 17.43 -23.02 21.18
C GLN A 37 16.51 -22.48 22.29
N ARG A 38 15.79 -21.39 22.00
CA ARG A 38 14.82 -20.77 22.91
C ARG A 38 13.77 -19.96 22.15
N TYR A 39 12.65 -19.67 22.82
CA TYR A 39 11.66 -18.71 22.32
C TYR A 39 12.19 -17.29 22.36
N GLN A 40 12.06 -16.58 21.25
CA GLN A 40 12.50 -15.19 21.05
C GLN A 40 11.42 -14.40 20.34
N THR A 41 11.48 -13.07 20.43
CA THR A 41 10.73 -12.21 19.51
C THR A 41 11.39 -12.28 18.14
N ILE A 42 10.65 -12.78 17.15
CA ILE A 42 11.10 -12.92 15.76
C ILE A 42 10.35 -11.89 14.91
N ALA A 43 11.10 -11.08 14.16
CA ALA A 43 10.56 -10.21 13.13
C ALA A 43 10.58 -10.94 11.78
N THR A 44 9.46 -10.90 11.06
CA THR A 44 9.32 -11.48 9.73
C THR A 44 8.79 -10.41 8.78
N ARG A 45 9.41 -10.30 7.61
CA ARG A 45 9.03 -9.34 6.57
C ARG A 45 8.87 -10.06 5.25
N LYS A 46 7.80 -9.74 4.52
CA LYS A 46 7.60 -10.22 3.16
C LYS A 46 8.44 -9.40 2.17
N THR A 47 9.24 -10.07 1.35
CA THR A 47 9.95 -9.44 0.21
C THR A 47 9.17 -9.69 -1.08
N ILE A 48 8.97 -8.63 -1.87
CA ILE A 48 8.23 -8.71 -3.13
C ILE A 48 9.22 -8.82 -4.28
N HIS A 49 9.15 -9.91 -5.04
CA HIS A 49 10.04 -10.16 -6.15
C HIS A 49 9.43 -9.81 -7.50
N ASN A 50 8.14 -10.09 -7.67
CA ASN A 50 7.40 -9.85 -8.91
C ASN A 50 5.94 -9.48 -8.60
N ILE A 51 5.28 -8.89 -9.59
CA ILE A 51 3.84 -8.59 -9.59
C ILE A 51 3.17 -9.33 -10.75
N PRO A 52 1.94 -9.88 -10.54
CA PRO A 52 1.25 -10.65 -11.57
C PRO A 52 0.66 -9.74 -12.64
N ALA A 53 0.58 -10.19 -13.89
CA ALA A 53 -0.01 -9.40 -14.98
C ALA A 53 -1.48 -8.99 -14.72
N VAL A 54 -2.22 -9.80 -13.93
CA VAL A 54 -3.57 -9.49 -13.46
C VAL A 54 -3.55 -9.44 -11.94
N LEU A 55 -3.95 -8.30 -11.36
CA LEU A 55 -4.10 -8.11 -9.92
C LEU A 55 -5.56 -8.30 -9.50
N MET A 56 -5.80 -9.29 -8.63
CA MET A 56 -7.08 -9.51 -7.98
C MET A 56 -6.94 -9.18 -6.50
N LEU A 57 -7.78 -8.28 -5.99
CA LEU A 57 -7.69 -7.76 -4.63
C LEU A 57 -8.98 -8.05 -3.86
N ASN A 58 -8.84 -8.63 -2.66
CA ASN A 58 -9.93 -8.72 -1.70
C ASN A 58 -9.93 -7.47 -0.83
N THR A 59 -11.04 -6.74 -0.81
CA THR A 59 -11.15 -5.47 -0.08
C THR A 59 -11.11 -5.64 1.45
N ALA A 60 -11.47 -6.84 1.94
CA ALA A 60 -11.44 -7.22 3.36
C ALA A 60 -12.08 -6.16 4.29
N ILE A 61 -13.15 -5.51 3.85
CA ILE A 61 -13.85 -4.46 4.59
C ILE A 61 -14.62 -5.08 5.76
N THR A 62 -14.11 -4.88 6.97
CA THR A 62 -14.74 -5.39 8.21
C THR A 62 -15.21 -4.28 9.15
N SER A 63 -14.59 -3.10 9.10
CA SER A 63 -14.90 -1.98 10.00
C SER A 63 -15.77 -0.90 9.34
N HIS A 64 -16.44 -0.08 10.16
CA HIS A 64 -17.21 1.08 9.69
C HIS A 64 -16.31 2.10 9.00
N ASP A 65 -15.12 2.36 9.55
CA ASP A 65 -14.15 3.31 8.98
C ASP A 65 -13.70 2.89 7.57
N HIS A 66 -13.51 1.59 7.33
CA HIS A 66 -13.21 1.09 5.99
C HIS A 66 -14.36 1.37 5.02
N ARG A 67 -15.62 1.14 5.43
CA ARG A 67 -16.79 1.46 4.58
C ARG A 67 -16.86 2.95 4.25
N MET A 68 -16.54 3.81 5.21
CA MET A 68 -16.51 5.26 5.00
C MET A 68 -15.43 5.66 3.99
N LEU A 69 -14.22 5.07 4.06
CA LEU A 69 -13.19 5.27 3.04
C LEU A 69 -13.67 4.88 1.65
N TRP A 70 -14.22 3.67 1.49
CA TRP A 70 -14.72 3.17 0.21
C TRP A 70 -15.93 3.95 -0.34
N SER A 71 -16.71 4.62 0.52
CA SER A 71 -17.80 5.52 0.10
C SER A 71 -17.31 6.89 -0.40
N THR A 72 -16.02 7.21 -0.23
CA THR A 72 -15.48 8.50 -0.66
C THR A 72 -15.42 8.55 -2.20
N PRO A 73 -16.05 9.55 -2.85
CA PRO A 73 -15.99 9.67 -4.31
C PRO A 73 -14.55 9.78 -4.82
N GLY A 74 -14.21 8.99 -5.84
CA GLY A 74 -12.86 8.94 -6.42
C GLY A 74 -11.81 8.24 -5.55
N TRP A 75 -12.22 7.49 -4.51
CA TRP A 75 -11.27 6.79 -3.65
C TRP A 75 -10.58 5.61 -4.34
N LEU A 76 -11.30 4.87 -5.19
CA LEU A 76 -10.74 3.82 -6.03
C LEU A 76 -10.25 4.45 -7.34
N PRO A 77 -8.93 4.48 -7.62
CA PRO A 77 -8.41 5.04 -8.86
C PRO A 77 -8.67 4.10 -10.04
N GLU A 78 -8.86 4.68 -11.23
CA GLU A 78 -8.98 3.92 -12.48
C GLU A 78 -7.63 3.34 -12.93
N GLU A 79 -6.52 3.97 -12.52
CA GLU A 79 -5.17 3.52 -12.82
C GLU A 79 -4.24 3.66 -11.63
N ILE A 80 -3.36 2.67 -11.46
CA ILE A 80 -2.25 2.71 -10.50
C ILE A 80 -0.96 2.33 -11.21
N GLY A 81 0.16 2.89 -10.75
CA GLY A 81 1.49 2.44 -11.15
C GLY A 81 2.18 1.74 -9.99
N ILE A 82 2.80 0.60 -10.28
CA ILE A 82 3.55 -0.17 -9.30
C ILE A 82 5.01 -0.27 -9.71
N ILE A 83 5.90 -0.08 -8.75
CA ILE A 83 7.33 -0.38 -8.86
C ILE A 83 7.66 -1.44 -7.82
N VAL A 84 8.36 -2.49 -8.25
CA VAL A 84 9.00 -3.45 -7.36
C VAL A 84 10.50 -3.30 -7.49
N GLU A 85 11.14 -2.84 -6.43
CA GLU A 85 12.59 -2.58 -6.41
C GLU A 85 13.17 -3.00 -5.06
N GLN A 86 14.28 -3.77 -5.10
CA GLN A 86 14.97 -4.26 -3.90
C GLN A 86 14.07 -4.95 -2.86
N GLY A 87 13.06 -5.68 -3.31
CA GLY A 87 12.11 -6.37 -2.43
C GLY A 87 11.00 -5.48 -1.85
N GLN A 88 10.98 -4.19 -2.20
CA GLN A 88 9.99 -3.20 -1.77
C GLN A 88 8.93 -2.98 -2.85
N PHE A 89 7.74 -2.59 -2.42
CA PHE A 89 6.59 -2.34 -3.27
C PHE A 89 6.18 -0.87 -3.16
N PHE A 90 6.20 -0.15 -4.27
CA PHE A 90 5.74 1.23 -4.35
C PHE A 90 4.50 1.29 -5.22
N CYS A 91 3.52 2.09 -4.82
CA CYS A 91 2.25 2.24 -5.52
C CYS A 91 1.90 3.72 -5.61
N TYR A 92 1.50 4.14 -6.80
CA TYR A 92 1.23 5.54 -7.16
C TYR A 92 -0.11 5.63 -7.88
N GLU A 93 -0.80 6.75 -7.69
CA GLU A 93 -2.09 7.06 -8.33
C GLU A 93 -2.18 8.55 -8.67
N GLY A 94 -3.08 8.90 -9.59
CA GLY A 94 -3.37 10.30 -9.94
C GLY A 94 -2.16 11.10 -10.44
N GLU A 95 -1.99 12.33 -9.97
CA GLU A 95 -0.89 13.21 -10.39
C GLU A 95 0.49 12.67 -10.01
N ASP A 96 0.58 11.90 -8.92
CA ASP A 96 1.85 11.30 -8.49
C ASP A 96 2.30 10.22 -9.47
N LEU A 97 1.35 9.40 -9.97
CA LEU A 97 1.62 8.45 -11.04
C LEU A 97 2.10 9.16 -12.32
N LYS A 98 1.40 10.23 -12.74
CA LYS A 98 1.77 11.00 -13.94
C LYS A 98 3.18 11.57 -13.83
N LEU A 99 3.54 12.11 -12.66
CA LEU A 99 4.87 12.65 -12.41
C LEU A 99 5.95 11.57 -12.54
N HIS A 100 5.72 10.37 -11.99
CA HIS A 100 6.67 9.27 -12.08
C HIS A 100 6.81 8.74 -13.52
N LEU A 101 5.71 8.68 -14.28
CA LEU A 101 5.73 8.32 -15.70
C LEU A 101 6.49 9.36 -16.54
N GLN A 102 6.25 10.66 -16.31
CA GLN A 102 6.94 11.74 -17.04
C GLN A 102 8.45 11.76 -16.78
N ARG A 103 8.86 11.42 -15.55
CA ARG A 103 10.28 11.33 -15.20
C ARG A 103 10.99 10.17 -15.90
N GLY A 104 10.30 9.05 -16.13
CA GLY A 104 10.85 7.89 -16.84
C GLY A 104 12.05 7.21 -16.15
N ILE A 105 12.26 7.45 -14.85
CA ILE A 105 13.44 6.97 -14.12
C ILE A 105 13.33 5.49 -13.73
N HIS A 106 12.11 5.03 -13.42
CA HIS A 106 11.85 3.67 -12.95
C HIS A 106 10.97 2.90 -13.92
N ASN A 107 11.12 1.58 -13.94
CA ASN A 107 10.24 0.69 -14.69
C ASN A 107 8.90 0.52 -13.95
N ILE A 108 7.92 1.34 -14.31
CA ILE A 108 6.59 1.36 -13.69
C ILE A 108 5.67 0.42 -14.46
N THR A 109 5.06 -0.54 -13.76
CA THR A 109 3.97 -1.33 -14.33
C THR A 109 2.65 -0.62 -14.04
N VAL A 110 1.97 -0.16 -15.08
CA VAL A 110 0.65 0.48 -14.96
C VAL A 110 -0.45 -0.57 -15.03
N TYR A 111 -1.35 -0.54 -14.06
CA TYR A 111 -2.57 -1.34 -14.05
C TYR A 111 -3.78 -0.43 -14.25
N SER A 112 -4.69 -0.86 -15.12
CA SER A 112 -6.00 -0.25 -15.28
C SER A 112 -7.07 -1.08 -14.55
N LEU A 113 -8.03 -0.42 -13.92
CA LEU A 113 -9.15 -1.04 -13.24
C LEU A 113 -10.09 -1.68 -14.26
N ILE A 114 -10.22 -3.01 -14.21
CA ILE A 114 -11.10 -3.77 -15.11
C ILE A 114 -12.51 -3.91 -14.52
N GLY A 115 -12.65 -3.94 -13.19
CA GLY A 115 -13.95 -4.03 -12.53
C GLY A 115 -13.84 -4.22 -11.02
N MET A 116 -14.98 -4.10 -10.34
CA MET A 116 -15.17 -4.36 -8.92
C MET A 116 -16.50 -5.11 -8.70
N ALA A 117 -16.56 -5.96 -7.69
CA ALA A 117 -17.71 -6.79 -7.34
C ALA A 117 -18.03 -6.71 -5.85
#